data_AF-A0A970LD98-F1
#
_entry.id   AF-A0A970LD98-F1
#
_cell.length_a   1.000
_cell.length_b   1.000
_cell.length_c   1.000
_cell.angle_alpha   90.00
_cell.angle_beta   90.00
_cell.angle_gamma   90.00
#
_symmetry.space_group_name_H-M   'P 1'
#
loop_
_entity.id
_entity.type
_entity.pdbx_description
1 polymer ?
#
loop_
_entity_poly.entity_id
_entity_poly.type
_entity_poly.pdbx_seq_one_letter_code
_entity_poly.pdbx_strand_id
1 'polypeptide(L)'
;MGMYRYAEQLWLTLFAKAPEVTLFAYNQLLRQPLLGKTATETFVLTDSFLGELGRPQGIVSYKPFHATGEDFLQNYLGMIGLPMDMLPCFPEDKKVVLLTEQAKFDPDIAQKIQEQLLRGGDVIVTTGLVKAIPDKIASIAEIRCSDLKALVNDFGWNGTSSKDLLIPQVHYLTNDSWEIVSAGKPLTRGVTGYPILLRCSFAKGNMYVLTIPDNFADLYEYPDKALNMIRLFMGRDLDVRIEGPSKVGLFVYDNGTFIVESFLDEPVEVQVVLSSDEKVVRELLENKAYPVASRKFAITLEPHTFKVFQK
;
A
#
# COMPACT_ATOMS: atom_id res chain seq x y z
N MET A 1 -4.62 23.83 9.03
CA MET A 1 -4.93 22.38 9.11
C MET A 1 -6.18 22.24 9.96
N GLY A 2 -7.21 21.51 9.51
CA GLY A 2 -8.37 21.24 10.36
C GLY A 2 -7.94 20.46 11.61
N MET A 3 -8.64 20.62 12.74
CA MET A 3 -8.29 19.91 13.98
C MET A 3 -8.34 18.39 13.82
N TYR A 4 -9.24 17.88 12.97
CA TYR A 4 -9.30 16.45 12.65
C TYR A 4 -8.00 15.93 12.03
N ARG A 5 -7.38 16.65 11.07
CA ARG A 5 -6.07 16.28 10.51
C ARG A 5 -4.93 16.34 11.53
N TYR A 6 -5.05 17.23 12.53
CA TYR A 6 -4.09 17.27 13.63
C TYR A 6 -4.22 16.05 14.53
N ALA A 7 -5.45 15.68 14.91
CA ALA A 7 -5.71 14.41 15.61
C ALA A 7 -5.22 13.20 14.81
N GLU A 8 -5.45 13.19 13.50
CA GLU A 8 -5.03 12.14 12.59
C GLU A 8 -3.53 11.89 12.64
N GLN A 9 -2.72 12.94 12.52
CA GLN A 9 -1.27 12.82 12.64
C GLN A 9 -0.82 12.23 13.99
N LEU A 10 -1.53 12.55 15.07
CA LEU A 10 -1.21 12.04 16.39
C LEU A 10 -1.50 10.54 16.50
N TRP A 11 -2.69 10.07 16.10
CA TRP A 11 -3.00 8.64 16.22
C TRP A 11 -2.22 7.80 15.19
N LEU A 12 -1.94 8.31 13.99
CA LEU A 12 -1.11 7.61 13.00
C LEU A 12 0.28 7.31 13.54
N THR A 13 0.85 8.26 14.29
CA THR A 13 2.14 8.07 14.97
C THR A 13 2.07 6.94 16.01
N LEU A 14 0.94 6.84 16.73
CA LEU A 14 0.70 5.80 17.73
C LEU A 14 0.39 4.44 17.10
N PHE A 15 -0.27 4.40 15.93
CA PHE A 15 -0.50 3.15 15.17
C PHE A 15 0.82 2.53 14.71
N ALA A 16 1.81 3.35 14.37
CA ALA A 16 3.17 2.90 14.11
C ALA A 16 3.91 2.41 15.38
N LYS A 17 3.26 2.41 16.55
CA LYS A 17 3.80 2.04 17.86
C LYS A 17 5.07 2.82 18.22
N ALA A 18 5.12 4.11 17.87
CA ALA A 18 6.14 5.01 18.35
C ALA A 18 6.15 4.99 19.90
N PRO A 19 7.31 4.78 20.55
CA PRO A 19 7.37 4.63 22.00
C PRO A 19 7.04 5.95 22.73
N GLU A 20 7.27 7.09 22.08
CA GLU A 20 7.05 8.43 22.62
C GLU A 20 6.57 9.37 21.52
N VAL A 21 5.69 10.32 21.89
CA VAL A 21 5.23 11.40 21.01
C VAL A 21 5.52 12.74 21.68
N THR A 22 6.33 13.58 21.03
CA THR A 22 6.65 14.93 21.53
C THR A 22 5.95 15.99 20.69
N LEU A 23 5.14 16.83 21.34
CA LEU A 23 4.45 17.93 20.68
C LEU A 23 5.33 19.19 20.67
N PHE A 24 5.65 19.69 19.48
CA PHE A 24 6.41 20.93 19.30
C PHE A 24 5.51 22.02 18.68
N ALA A 25 5.47 23.26 19.21
CA ALA A 25 6.18 23.79 20.37
C ALA A 25 5.24 24.08 21.56
N TYR A 26 5.75 23.93 22.79
CA TYR A 26 4.96 24.14 24.02
C TYR A 26 4.26 25.51 24.07
N ASN A 27 4.92 26.57 23.61
CA ASN A 27 4.32 27.91 23.53
C ASN A 27 3.12 27.99 22.58
N GLN A 28 3.06 27.16 21.53
CA GLN A 28 1.91 27.08 20.63
C GLN A 28 0.73 26.38 21.31
N LEU A 29 0.98 25.30 22.06
CA LEU A 29 -0.06 24.61 22.84
C LEU A 29 -0.70 25.53 23.88
N LEU A 30 0.09 26.38 24.54
CA LEU A 30 -0.43 27.39 25.48
C LEU A 30 -1.27 28.48 24.80
N ARG A 31 -0.87 28.92 23.60
CA ARG A 31 -1.53 30.00 22.87
C ARG A 31 -2.75 29.53 22.07
N GLN A 32 -2.86 28.23 21.80
CA GLN A 32 -3.95 27.63 21.05
C GLN A 32 -4.56 26.48 21.86
N PRO A 33 -5.48 26.78 22.80
CA PRO A 33 -6.07 25.79 23.69
C PRO A 33 -6.72 24.61 22.95
N LEU A 34 -7.23 24.84 21.73
CA LEU A 34 -7.84 23.80 20.90
C LEU A 34 -6.83 22.73 20.45
N LEU A 35 -5.55 23.07 20.25
CA LEU A 35 -4.51 22.07 19.96
C LEU A 35 -4.31 21.16 21.16
N GLY A 36 -4.15 21.73 22.36
CA GLY A 36 -3.99 20.95 23.59
C GLY A 36 -5.20 20.07 23.88
N LYS A 37 -6.42 20.60 23.67
CA LYS A 37 -7.66 19.84 23.80
C LYS A 37 -7.70 18.67 22.81
N THR A 38 -7.49 18.94 21.52
CA THR A 38 -7.50 17.91 20.47
C THR A 38 -6.49 16.81 20.77
N ALA A 39 -5.25 17.17 21.14
CA ALA A 39 -4.22 16.20 21.49
C ALA A 39 -4.63 15.34 22.69
N THR A 40 -5.21 15.95 23.73
CA THR A 40 -5.71 15.23 24.91
C THR A 40 -6.79 14.24 24.53
N GLU A 41 -7.78 14.66 23.74
CA GLU A 41 -8.89 13.79 23.29
C GLU A 41 -8.37 12.64 22.43
N THR A 42 -7.43 12.89 21.52
CA THR A 42 -6.78 11.83 20.71
C THR A 42 -6.02 10.84 21.58
N PHE A 43 -5.24 11.32 22.55
CA PHE A 43 -4.48 10.43 23.44
C PHE A 43 -5.38 9.60 24.34
N VAL A 44 -6.45 10.17 24.90
CA VAL A 44 -7.43 9.41 25.68
C VAL A 44 -8.14 8.35 24.82
N LEU A 45 -8.53 8.69 23.59
CA LEU A 45 -9.14 7.74 22.67
C LEU A 45 -8.19 6.58 22.33
N THR A 46 -6.95 6.89 21.96
CA THR A 46 -5.96 5.89 21.55
C THR A 46 -5.51 5.01 22.72
N ASP A 47 -5.34 5.57 23.92
CA ASP A 47 -4.96 4.83 25.13
C ASP A 47 -5.95 3.69 25.44
N SER A 48 -7.24 3.86 25.10
CA SER A 48 -8.28 2.85 25.35
C SER A 48 -8.06 1.50 24.65
N PHE A 49 -7.26 1.44 23.59
CA PHE A 49 -6.98 0.20 22.83
C PHE A 49 -5.52 -0.02 22.48
N LEU A 50 -4.63 0.97 22.62
CA LEU A 50 -3.23 0.87 22.15
C LEU A 50 -2.45 -0.27 22.83
N GLY A 51 -2.81 -0.60 24.07
CA GLY A 51 -2.26 -1.72 24.83
C GLY A 51 -2.63 -3.10 24.28
N GLU A 52 -3.73 -3.21 23.54
CA GLU A 52 -4.18 -4.46 22.89
C GLU A 52 -3.46 -4.71 21.56
N LEU A 53 -2.82 -3.69 20.98
CA LEU A 53 -2.13 -3.81 19.68
C LEU A 53 -0.75 -4.45 19.84
N GLY A 54 -0.42 -5.37 18.92
CA GLY A 54 0.87 -6.04 18.84
C GLY A 54 1.99 -5.18 18.23
N ARG A 55 2.99 -5.85 17.64
CA ARG A 55 4.04 -5.19 16.85
C ARG A 55 3.54 -4.94 15.43
N PRO A 56 3.78 -3.76 14.84
CA PRO A 56 3.33 -3.47 13.49
C PRO A 56 3.94 -4.45 12.48
N GLN A 57 3.14 -4.80 11.48
CA GLN A 57 3.53 -5.59 10.33
C GLN A 57 3.11 -4.88 9.05
N GLY A 58 3.91 -5.01 8.00
CA GLY A 58 3.64 -4.42 6.71
C GLY A 58 4.35 -5.15 5.57
N ILE A 59 4.04 -4.70 4.36
CA ILE A 59 4.72 -5.09 3.14
C ILE A 59 6.10 -4.44 3.17
N VAL A 60 7.14 -5.27 3.17
CA VAL A 60 8.50 -4.77 3.30
C VAL A 60 8.91 -4.04 2.02
N SER A 61 9.29 -2.77 2.17
CA SER A 61 9.95 -1.96 1.16
C SER A 61 11.42 -1.80 1.53
N TYR A 62 12.31 -2.39 0.74
CA TYR A 62 13.74 -2.28 0.98
C TYR A 62 14.26 -0.91 0.49
N LYS A 63 14.93 -0.18 1.39
CA LYS A 63 15.55 1.11 1.10
C LYS A 63 16.99 1.14 1.62
N PRO A 64 18.01 1.04 0.74
CA PRO A 64 19.41 1.18 1.16
C PRO A 64 19.68 2.51 1.90
N PHE A 65 20.70 2.52 2.76
CA PHE A 65 21.14 3.75 3.42
C PHE A 65 21.46 4.84 2.39
N HIS A 66 21.08 6.09 2.71
CA HIS A 66 21.31 7.26 1.86
C HIS A 66 20.72 7.18 0.43
N ALA A 67 19.77 6.27 0.18
CA ALA A 67 19.10 6.15 -1.10
C ALA A 67 18.05 7.26 -1.33
N THR A 68 17.92 7.67 -2.59
CA THR A 68 16.94 8.64 -3.10
C THR A 68 16.20 8.10 -4.33
N GLY A 69 15.12 8.77 -4.74
CA GLY A 69 14.28 8.34 -5.86
C GLY A 69 12.92 7.87 -5.36
N GLU A 70 11.87 8.13 -6.13
CA GLU A 70 10.47 7.89 -5.72
C GLU A 70 10.16 8.29 -4.26
N ASP A 71 10.68 9.45 -3.84
CA ASP A 71 10.60 9.88 -2.44
C ASP A 71 9.13 10.00 -2.00
N PHE A 72 8.84 9.44 -0.82
CA PHE A 72 7.50 9.36 -0.22
C PHE A 72 6.49 8.43 -0.92
N LEU A 73 6.86 7.69 -1.97
CA LEU A 73 5.93 6.78 -2.67
C LEU A 73 5.22 5.81 -1.71
N GLN A 74 5.92 5.29 -0.70
CA GLN A 74 5.35 4.39 0.30
C GLN A 74 4.17 5.02 1.07
N ASN A 75 4.16 6.34 1.27
CA ASN A 75 3.02 7.02 1.89
C ASN A 75 1.79 6.93 0.98
N TYR A 76 1.95 7.10 -0.32
CA TYR A 76 0.87 6.98 -1.29
C TYR A 76 0.36 5.53 -1.40
N LEU A 77 1.27 4.55 -1.30
CA LEU A 77 0.90 3.14 -1.22
C LEU A 77 0.08 2.85 0.06
N GLY A 78 0.49 3.42 1.20
CA GLY A 78 -0.27 3.37 2.45
C GLY A 78 -1.71 3.87 2.29
N MET A 79 -1.89 4.99 1.58
CA MET A 79 -3.20 5.58 1.31
C MET A 79 -4.07 4.75 0.36
N ILE A 80 -3.51 3.80 -0.39
CA ILE A 80 -4.30 2.80 -1.13
C ILE A 80 -4.44 1.49 -0.36
N GLY A 81 -4.25 1.47 0.97
CA GLY A 81 -4.52 0.30 1.80
C GLY A 81 -3.42 -0.76 1.79
N LEU A 82 -2.18 -0.37 1.48
CA LEU A 82 -0.99 -1.21 1.57
C LEU A 82 -0.17 -0.79 2.80
N PRO A 83 -0.23 -1.49 3.94
CA PRO A 83 0.61 -1.15 5.09
C PRO A 83 2.08 -1.33 4.69
N MET A 84 2.86 -0.25 4.73
CA MET A 84 4.26 -0.27 4.30
C MET A 84 5.19 -0.39 5.51
N ASP A 85 6.20 -1.27 5.40
CA ASP A 85 7.27 -1.41 6.38
C ASP A 85 8.62 -1.16 5.69
N MET A 86 9.30 -0.06 6.01
CA MET A 86 10.53 0.34 5.32
C MET A 86 11.76 -0.17 6.08
N LEU A 87 12.54 -1.04 5.45
CA LEU A 87 13.73 -1.64 6.08
C LEU A 87 15.03 -1.26 5.34
N PRO A 88 16.12 -0.97 6.08
CA PRO A 88 17.41 -0.62 5.48
C PRO A 88 18.23 -1.84 5.04
N CYS A 89 17.80 -3.05 5.42
CA CYS A 89 18.43 -4.31 5.07
C CYS A 89 17.45 -5.13 4.24
N PHE A 90 17.94 -5.81 3.20
CA PHE A 90 17.11 -6.66 2.35
C PHE A 90 16.59 -7.84 3.17
N PRO A 91 15.28 -8.12 3.17
CA PRO A 91 14.73 -9.21 3.98
C PRO A 91 14.87 -10.57 3.28
N GLU A 92 15.19 -11.62 4.04
CA GLU A 92 15.34 -13.00 3.52
C GLU A 92 14.17 -13.92 3.93
N ASP A 93 13.28 -13.45 4.81
CA ASP A 93 12.20 -14.22 5.42
C ASP A 93 10.80 -13.84 4.88
N LYS A 94 10.72 -12.93 3.91
CA LYS A 94 9.44 -12.44 3.35
C LYS A 94 9.07 -13.15 2.05
N LYS A 95 7.76 -13.31 1.81
CA LYS A 95 7.22 -13.81 0.54
C LYS A 95 7.20 -12.73 -0.52
N VAL A 96 7.07 -11.46 -0.15
CA VAL A 96 6.99 -10.32 -1.06
C VAL A 96 7.92 -9.21 -0.58
N VAL A 97 8.69 -8.63 -1.50
CA VAL A 97 9.52 -7.44 -1.24
C VAL A 97 9.24 -6.38 -2.29
N LEU A 98 8.94 -5.16 -1.85
CA LEU A 98 8.83 -3.99 -2.72
C LEU A 98 10.18 -3.30 -2.90
N LEU A 99 10.56 -3.08 -4.14
CA LEU A 99 11.75 -2.34 -4.56
C LEU A 99 11.31 -1.12 -5.36
N THR A 100 11.41 0.05 -4.74
CA THR A 100 11.24 1.34 -5.42
C THR A 100 12.53 1.75 -6.12
N GLU A 101 12.54 2.88 -6.82
CA GLU A 101 13.73 3.44 -7.46
C GLU A 101 14.93 3.54 -6.49
N GLN A 102 14.68 3.71 -5.19
CA GLN A 102 15.69 3.78 -4.14
C GLN A 102 16.61 2.55 -4.10
N ALA A 103 16.12 1.38 -4.50
CA ALA A 103 16.91 0.15 -4.52
C ALA A 103 18.07 0.19 -5.54
N LYS A 104 18.10 1.15 -6.48
CA LYS A 104 19.21 1.32 -7.44
C LYS A 104 20.57 1.59 -6.78
N PHE A 105 20.55 2.11 -5.56
CA PHE A 105 21.76 2.42 -4.79
C PHE A 105 22.48 1.18 -4.24
N ASP A 106 21.84 0.01 -4.31
CA ASP A 106 22.46 -1.25 -3.92
C ASP A 106 23.13 -1.91 -5.15
N PRO A 107 24.48 -2.04 -5.16
CA PRO A 107 25.18 -2.62 -6.29
C PRO A 107 24.74 -4.07 -6.55
N ASP A 108 24.36 -4.79 -5.50
CA ASP A 108 24.03 -6.22 -5.52
C ASP A 108 22.52 -6.47 -5.68
N ILE A 109 21.72 -5.43 -5.97
CA ILE A 109 20.26 -5.55 -6.04
C ILE A 109 19.78 -6.59 -7.04
N ALA A 110 20.45 -6.75 -8.19
CA ALA A 110 20.09 -7.76 -9.18
C ALA A 110 20.21 -9.18 -8.62
N GLN A 111 21.31 -9.44 -7.89
CA GLN A 111 21.54 -10.72 -7.24
C GLN A 111 20.48 -10.98 -6.17
N LYS A 112 20.19 -9.99 -5.31
CA LYS A 112 19.15 -10.09 -4.28
C LYS A 112 17.75 -10.38 -4.85
N ILE A 113 17.41 -9.75 -5.98
CA ILE A 113 16.16 -10.05 -6.70
C ILE A 113 16.16 -11.51 -7.17
N GLN A 114 17.23 -11.95 -7.83
CA GLN A 114 17.32 -13.33 -8.32
C GLN A 114 17.25 -14.36 -7.18
N GLU A 115 17.93 -14.13 -6.07
CA GLU A 115 17.92 -15.02 -4.89
C GLU A 115 16.52 -15.12 -4.28
N GLN A 116 15.82 -14.00 -4.13
CA GLN A 116 14.42 -13.97 -3.68
C GLN A 116 13.52 -14.81 -4.60
N LEU A 117 13.63 -14.62 -5.92
CA LEU A 117 12.82 -15.33 -6.92
C LEU A 117 13.15 -16.83 -6.99
N LEU A 118 14.43 -17.21 -6.90
CA LEU A 118 14.87 -18.60 -6.89
C LEU A 118 14.39 -19.36 -5.65
N ARG A 119 14.28 -18.68 -4.50
CA ARG A 119 13.70 -19.22 -3.26
C ARG A 119 12.17 -19.36 -3.33
N GLY A 120 11.53 -18.74 -4.31
CA GLY A 120 10.07 -18.75 -4.49
C GLY A 120 9.35 -17.57 -3.84
N GLY A 121 10.09 -16.57 -3.38
CA GLY A 121 9.52 -15.27 -3.03
C GLY A 121 9.26 -14.43 -4.28
N ASP A 122 8.32 -13.50 -4.17
CA ASP A 122 8.03 -12.52 -5.20
C ASP A 122 8.77 -11.21 -4.90
N VAL A 123 9.04 -10.47 -5.98
CA VAL A 123 9.59 -9.10 -5.93
C VAL A 123 8.65 -8.20 -6.71
N ILE A 124 8.32 -7.03 -6.16
CA ILE A 124 7.63 -5.97 -6.90
C ILE A 124 8.62 -4.86 -7.15
N VAL A 125 8.87 -4.53 -8.41
CA VAL A 125 9.68 -3.39 -8.81
C VAL A 125 8.78 -2.28 -9.33
N THR A 126 9.10 -1.03 -9.03
CA THR A 126 8.41 0.12 -9.62
C THR A 126 8.95 0.42 -11.01
N THR A 127 8.16 1.12 -11.83
CA THR A 127 8.64 1.66 -13.11
C THR A 127 9.85 2.58 -12.96
N GLY A 128 9.97 3.32 -11.84
CA GLY A 128 11.15 4.12 -11.53
C GLY A 128 12.40 3.27 -11.40
N LEU A 129 12.34 2.14 -10.67
CA LEU A 129 13.47 1.21 -10.59
C LEU A 129 13.80 0.57 -11.94
N VAL A 130 12.78 0.11 -12.67
CA VAL A 130 12.97 -0.51 -13.99
C VAL A 130 13.71 0.43 -14.95
N LYS A 131 13.36 1.72 -14.92
CA LYS A 131 14.05 2.75 -15.70
C LYS A 131 15.47 3.03 -15.19
N ALA A 132 15.70 2.96 -13.89
CA ALA A 132 16.99 3.30 -13.29
C ALA A 132 18.07 2.22 -13.47
N ILE A 133 17.68 0.94 -13.54
CA ILE A 133 18.60 -0.20 -13.68
C ILE A 133 18.17 -1.17 -14.81
N PRO A 134 17.97 -0.69 -16.03
CA PRO A 134 17.31 -1.44 -17.11
C PRO A 134 18.04 -2.74 -17.47
N ASP A 135 19.38 -2.73 -17.50
CA ASP A 135 20.17 -3.93 -17.84
C ASP A 135 20.14 -4.99 -16.73
N LYS A 136 20.04 -4.55 -15.47
CA LYS A 136 19.86 -5.46 -14.33
C LYS A 136 18.49 -6.14 -14.39
N ILE A 137 17.43 -5.40 -14.70
CA ILE A 137 16.08 -5.95 -14.88
C ILE A 137 16.01 -6.89 -16.08
N ALA A 138 16.65 -6.53 -17.19
CA ALA A 138 16.74 -7.34 -18.40
C ALA A 138 17.26 -8.76 -18.15
N SER A 139 18.21 -8.89 -17.22
CA SER A 139 18.79 -10.18 -16.84
C SER A 139 17.80 -11.13 -16.13
N ILE A 140 16.66 -10.59 -15.70
CA ILE A 140 15.59 -11.32 -15.01
C ILE A 140 14.39 -11.49 -15.94
N ALA A 141 13.92 -10.41 -16.56
CA ALA A 141 12.84 -10.44 -17.54
C ALA A 141 13.06 -9.37 -18.61
N GLU A 142 12.67 -9.64 -19.85
CA GLU A 142 12.82 -8.73 -20.99
C GLU A 142 11.83 -7.56 -20.93
N ILE A 143 12.05 -6.67 -19.95
CA ILE A 143 11.23 -5.51 -19.65
C ILE A 143 12.10 -4.26 -19.75
N ARG A 144 11.54 -3.18 -20.31
CA ARG A 144 12.10 -1.84 -20.27
C ARG A 144 11.02 -0.84 -19.92
N CYS A 145 11.40 0.22 -19.24
CA CYS A 145 10.54 1.39 -19.04
C CYS A 145 11.21 2.57 -19.73
N SER A 146 10.53 3.20 -20.69
CA SER A 146 11.08 4.35 -21.42
C SER A 146 10.54 5.67 -20.88
N ASP A 147 11.00 6.78 -21.46
CA ASP A 147 10.45 8.12 -21.19
C ASP A 147 9.08 8.37 -21.82
N LEU A 148 8.63 7.46 -22.70
CA LEU A 148 7.31 7.59 -23.32
C LEU A 148 6.22 7.47 -22.27
N LYS A 149 5.18 8.27 -22.45
CA LYS A 149 4.02 8.33 -21.56
C LYS A 149 2.76 7.93 -22.29
N ALA A 150 1.80 7.41 -21.53
CA ALA A 150 0.45 7.13 -22.01
C ALA A 150 -0.56 7.86 -21.12
N LEU A 151 -1.58 8.44 -21.76
CA LEU A 151 -2.78 8.89 -21.06
C LEU A 151 -3.75 7.72 -21.01
N VAL A 152 -4.13 7.31 -19.81
CA VAL A 152 -5.06 6.20 -19.56
C VAL A 152 -6.21 6.63 -18.65
N ASN A 153 -7.37 6.02 -18.84
CA ASN A 153 -8.52 6.20 -17.95
C ASN A 153 -9.47 4.99 -17.88
N ASP A 154 -9.25 3.98 -18.73
CA ASP A 154 -10.03 2.76 -18.80
C ASP A 154 -9.17 1.58 -18.35
N PHE A 155 -9.55 0.91 -17.26
CA PHE A 155 -8.91 -0.28 -16.71
C PHE A 155 -9.70 -1.55 -17.06
N GLY A 156 -10.59 -1.47 -18.06
CA GLY A 156 -11.38 -2.58 -18.58
C GLY A 156 -12.33 -3.12 -17.52
N TRP A 157 -12.23 -4.41 -17.23
CA TRP A 157 -13.10 -5.06 -16.23
C TRP A 157 -12.83 -4.57 -14.80
N ASN A 158 -11.67 -3.94 -14.57
CA ASN A 158 -11.34 -3.31 -13.29
C ASN A 158 -11.99 -1.92 -13.11
N GLY A 159 -12.61 -1.36 -14.15
CA GLY A 159 -13.37 -0.09 -14.09
C GLY A 159 -12.66 1.06 -14.79
N THR A 160 -13.04 2.29 -14.45
CA THR A 160 -12.52 3.52 -15.06
C THR A 160 -12.13 4.52 -13.98
N SER A 161 -11.09 5.31 -14.21
CA SER A 161 -10.75 6.44 -13.34
C SER A 161 -11.64 7.65 -13.62
N SER A 162 -11.73 8.57 -12.66
CA SER A 162 -12.54 9.80 -12.79
C SER A 162 -11.94 10.82 -13.77
N LYS A 163 -10.63 10.71 -14.00
CA LYS A 163 -9.83 11.59 -14.86
C LYS A 163 -8.79 10.80 -15.64
N ASP A 164 -8.18 11.45 -16.62
CA ASP A 164 -7.01 10.92 -17.31
C ASP A 164 -5.79 10.88 -16.40
N LEU A 165 -5.06 9.78 -16.46
CA LEU A 165 -3.84 9.53 -15.68
C LEU A 165 -2.66 9.42 -16.64
N LEU A 166 -1.55 10.10 -16.31
CA LEU A 166 -0.32 10.03 -17.08
C LEU A 166 0.60 8.98 -16.47
N ILE A 167 0.86 7.90 -17.22
CA ILE A 167 1.70 6.79 -16.78
C ILE A 167 2.90 6.59 -17.72
N PRO A 168 4.04 6.08 -17.22
CA PRO A 168 5.13 5.63 -18.08
C PRO A 168 4.74 4.38 -18.89
N GLN A 169 5.31 4.24 -20.08
CA GLN A 169 5.12 3.06 -20.91
C GLN A 169 6.14 1.97 -20.56
N VAL A 170 5.63 0.82 -20.15
CA VAL A 170 6.40 -0.41 -19.95
C VAL A 170 6.39 -1.23 -21.24
N HIS A 171 7.57 -1.49 -21.77
CA HIS A 171 7.80 -2.37 -22.92
C HIS A 171 8.17 -3.75 -22.40
N TYR A 172 7.48 -4.77 -22.88
CA TYR A 172 7.69 -6.16 -22.45
C TYR A 172 7.35 -7.14 -23.58
N LEU A 173 7.85 -8.36 -23.48
CA LEU A 173 7.50 -9.46 -24.38
C LEU A 173 6.41 -10.34 -23.76
N THR A 174 5.44 -10.79 -24.56
CA THR A 174 4.24 -11.48 -24.06
C THR A 174 4.43 -12.98 -23.77
N ASN A 175 5.63 -13.52 -23.97
CA ASN A 175 5.87 -14.97 -23.86
C ASN A 175 5.96 -15.45 -22.41
N ASP A 176 6.42 -14.60 -21.50
CA ASP A 176 6.69 -14.89 -20.09
C ASP A 176 6.06 -13.86 -19.13
N SER A 177 5.29 -12.91 -19.68
CA SER A 177 4.76 -11.75 -18.98
C SER A 177 3.24 -11.62 -19.18
N TRP A 178 2.51 -11.37 -18.09
CA TRP A 178 1.05 -11.24 -18.07
C TRP A 178 0.61 -9.97 -17.34
N GLU A 179 -0.25 -9.18 -17.96
CA GLU A 179 -0.89 -8.04 -17.31
C GLU A 179 -1.95 -8.54 -16.32
N ILE A 180 -1.71 -8.30 -15.03
CA ILE A 180 -2.67 -8.59 -13.95
C ILE A 180 -3.71 -7.47 -13.87
N VAL A 181 -3.26 -6.24 -14.08
CA VAL A 181 -4.10 -5.06 -14.25
C VAL A 181 -3.56 -4.31 -15.47
N SER A 182 -4.46 -3.95 -16.37
CA SER A 182 -4.17 -3.21 -17.61
C SER A 182 -4.92 -1.89 -17.58
N ALA A 183 -4.39 -0.89 -18.30
CA ALA A 183 -5.08 0.37 -18.55
C ALA A 183 -4.87 0.85 -19.98
N GLY A 184 -5.81 1.65 -20.49
CA GLY A 184 -5.79 2.19 -21.84
C GLY A 184 -6.70 3.40 -21.99
N LYS A 185 -6.88 3.87 -23.23
CA LYS A 185 -7.76 5.00 -23.55
C LYS A 185 -8.29 4.93 -25.00
N PRO A 186 -9.41 4.24 -25.25
CA PRO A 186 -10.04 3.27 -24.35
C PRO A 186 -9.23 1.96 -24.30
N LEU A 187 -9.35 1.17 -23.24
CA LEU A 187 -8.78 -0.18 -23.19
C LEU A 187 -9.76 -1.16 -23.85
N THR A 188 -11.04 -1.03 -23.49
CA THR A 188 -12.12 -1.75 -24.15
C THR A 188 -12.38 -1.13 -25.52
N ARG A 189 -12.24 -1.92 -26.60
CA ARG A 189 -12.35 -1.48 -28.01
C ARG A 189 -11.20 -0.57 -28.50
N GLY A 190 -10.16 -0.36 -27.69
CA GLY A 190 -8.91 0.25 -28.16
C GLY A 190 -7.96 -0.77 -28.77
N VAL A 191 -6.82 -0.26 -29.26
CA VAL A 191 -5.77 -1.09 -29.90
C VAL A 191 -4.57 -1.33 -28.97
N THR A 192 -4.38 -0.48 -27.96
CA THR A 192 -3.18 -0.50 -27.10
C THR A 192 -3.58 -0.51 -25.62
N GLY A 193 -3.06 -1.50 -24.89
CA GLY A 193 -3.07 -1.55 -23.44
C GLY A 193 -1.68 -1.28 -22.88
N TYR A 194 -1.64 -0.77 -21.64
CA TYR A 194 -0.43 -0.55 -20.88
C TYR A 194 -0.60 -1.22 -19.50
N PRO A 195 0.40 -1.96 -19.01
CA PRO A 195 0.26 -2.66 -17.75
C PRO A 195 0.32 -1.69 -16.58
N ILE A 196 -0.58 -1.88 -15.61
CA ILE A 196 -0.52 -1.23 -14.30
C ILE A 196 0.18 -2.14 -13.29
N LEU A 197 -0.12 -3.44 -13.35
CA LEU A 197 0.60 -4.48 -12.62
C LEU A 197 0.94 -5.60 -13.60
N LEU A 198 2.20 -5.67 -14.02
CA LEU A 198 2.71 -6.73 -14.89
C LEU A 198 3.31 -7.85 -14.03
N ARG A 199 3.03 -9.11 -14.35
CA ARG A 199 3.67 -10.28 -13.72
C ARG A 199 4.59 -10.97 -14.71
N CYS A 200 5.82 -11.22 -14.30
CA CYS A 200 6.84 -11.95 -15.04
C CYS A 200 7.30 -13.15 -14.20
N SER A 201 7.11 -14.36 -14.73
CA SER A 201 7.46 -15.57 -13.98
C SER A 201 8.97 -15.81 -14.03
N PHE A 202 9.61 -16.09 -12.88
CA PHE A 202 11.04 -16.38 -12.84
C PHE A 202 11.34 -17.50 -11.84
N ALA A 203 11.81 -18.64 -12.34
CA ALA A 203 12.06 -19.83 -11.55
C ALA A 203 10.85 -20.26 -10.69
N LYS A 204 10.92 -20.08 -9.36
CA LYS A 204 9.85 -20.45 -8.42
C LYS A 204 8.99 -19.27 -7.96
N GLY A 205 9.42 -18.05 -8.26
CA GLY A 205 8.78 -16.81 -7.84
C GLY A 205 8.30 -15.98 -9.03
N ASN A 206 7.80 -14.79 -8.72
CA ASN A 206 7.34 -13.84 -9.72
C ASN A 206 7.95 -12.46 -9.47
N MET A 207 8.46 -11.85 -10.54
CA MET A 207 8.75 -10.44 -10.54
C MET A 207 7.51 -9.70 -11.03
N TYR A 208 7.05 -8.70 -10.28
CA TYR A 208 5.98 -7.82 -10.68
C TYR A 208 6.52 -6.45 -11.01
N VAL A 209 5.99 -5.80 -12.05
CA VAL A 209 6.24 -4.37 -12.32
C VAL A 209 4.99 -3.60 -11.96
N LEU A 210 5.09 -2.75 -10.94
CA LEU A 210 4.05 -1.80 -10.56
C LEU A 210 4.30 -0.47 -11.28
N THR A 211 3.38 -0.09 -12.16
CA THR A 211 3.43 1.18 -12.87
C THR A 211 3.06 2.31 -11.93
N ILE A 212 4.02 3.22 -11.73
CA ILE A 212 3.84 4.40 -10.89
C ILE A 212 3.52 5.59 -11.80
N PRO A 213 2.36 6.26 -11.62
CA PRO A 213 2.01 7.45 -12.41
C PRO A 213 2.99 8.59 -12.12
N ASP A 214 3.11 9.53 -13.07
CA ASP A 214 4.03 10.68 -12.94
C ASP A 214 3.71 11.55 -11.72
N ASN A 215 2.44 11.58 -11.31
CA ASN A 215 1.98 12.11 -10.04
C ASN A 215 1.51 10.96 -9.14
N PHE A 216 2.21 10.70 -8.02
CA PHE A 216 1.84 9.60 -7.12
C PHE A 216 0.41 9.68 -6.58
N ALA A 217 -0.15 10.88 -6.44
CA ALA A 217 -1.53 11.06 -6.00
C ALA A 217 -2.55 10.44 -6.98
N ASP A 218 -2.17 10.22 -8.24
CA ASP A 218 -3.04 9.60 -9.25
C ASP A 218 -3.27 8.10 -8.96
N LEU A 219 -2.49 7.47 -8.07
CA LEU A 219 -2.83 6.15 -7.51
C LEU A 219 -4.21 6.14 -6.83
N TYR A 220 -4.66 7.29 -6.33
CA TYR A 220 -5.95 7.41 -5.64
C TYR A 220 -7.14 7.41 -6.60
N GLU A 221 -6.89 7.59 -7.89
CA GLU A 221 -7.91 7.58 -8.94
C GLU A 221 -8.12 6.20 -9.56
N TYR A 222 -7.30 5.22 -9.15
CA TYR A 222 -7.45 3.87 -9.64
C TYR A 222 -8.80 3.30 -9.16
N PRO A 223 -9.56 2.65 -10.03
CA PRO A 223 -10.84 2.08 -9.65
C PRO A 223 -10.65 0.95 -8.63
N ASP A 224 -11.62 0.75 -7.74
CA ASP A 224 -11.53 -0.16 -6.60
C ASP A 224 -11.06 -1.57 -6.97
N LYS A 225 -11.56 -2.12 -8.09
CA LYS A 225 -11.16 -3.46 -8.53
C LYS A 225 -9.71 -3.53 -8.99
N ALA A 226 -9.13 -2.45 -9.50
CA ALA A 226 -7.70 -2.40 -9.80
C ALA A 226 -6.89 -2.38 -8.49
N LEU A 227 -7.29 -1.54 -7.53
CA LEU A 227 -6.67 -1.48 -6.21
C LEU A 227 -6.73 -2.82 -5.48
N ASN A 228 -7.87 -3.53 -5.55
CA ASN A 228 -8.05 -4.82 -4.91
C ASN A 228 -7.10 -5.89 -5.48
N MET A 229 -6.82 -5.85 -6.78
CA MET A 229 -5.83 -6.73 -7.41
C MET A 229 -4.41 -6.40 -6.94
N ILE A 230 -4.06 -5.11 -6.87
CA ILE A 230 -2.76 -4.67 -6.33
C ILE A 230 -2.61 -5.16 -4.88
N ARG A 231 -3.59 -4.91 -4.01
CA ARG A 231 -3.59 -5.38 -2.61
C ARG A 231 -3.47 -6.89 -2.49
N LEU A 232 -4.14 -7.65 -3.36
CA LEU A 232 -4.09 -9.11 -3.36
C LEU A 232 -2.68 -9.66 -3.59
N PHE A 233 -1.96 -9.11 -4.59
CA PHE A 233 -0.64 -9.59 -4.95
C PHE A 233 0.48 -9.02 -4.06
N MET A 234 0.35 -7.77 -3.62
CA MET A 234 1.35 -7.16 -2.75
C MET A 234 1.24 -7.62 -1.29
N GLY A 235 0.04 -7.96 -0.82
CA GLY A 235 -0.24 -8.32 0.57
C GLY A 235 -0.10 -9.80 0.93
N ARG A 236 0.67 -10.62 0.19
CA ARG A 236 0.73 -12.09 0.42
C ARG A 236 1.36 -12.51 1.76
N ASP A 237 2.13 -11.62 2.39
CA ASP A 237 2.66 -11.81 3.74
C ASP A 237 1.67 -11.43 4.85
N LEU A 238 0.55 -10.78 4.49
CA LEU A 238 -0.42 -10.27 5.45
C LEU A 238 -1.61 -11.24 5.60
N ASP A 239 -2.14 -11.30 6.81
CA ASP A 239 -3.34 -12.08 7.10
C ASP A 239 -4.65 -11.32 6.87
N VAL A 240 -4.56 -10.02 6.61
CA VAL A 240 -5.71 -9.12 6.43
C VAL A 240 -5.43 -8.20 5.25
N ARG A 241 -6.44 -7.97 4.43
CA ARG A 241 -6.45 -6.92 3.41
C ARG A 241 -7.83 -6.27 3.34
N ILE A 242 -7.92 -5.15 2.65
CA ILE A 242 -9.19 -4.48 2.36
C ILE A 242 -9.52 -4.57 0.87
N GLU A 243 -10.82 -4.58 0.56
CA GLU A 243 -11.39 -4.39 -0.77
C GLU A 243 -12.30 -3.16 -0.73
N GLY A 244 -12.05 -2.18 -1.60
CA GLY A 244 -12.72 -0.87 -1.56
C GLY A 244 -11.90 0.24 -2.22
N PRO A 245 -12.28 1.51 -2.03
CA PRO A 245 -11.62 2.64 -2.70
C PRO A 245 -10.23 2.93 -2.15
N SER A 246 -9.56 3.90 -2.79
CA SER A 246 -8.37 4.55 -2.23
C SER A 246 -8.73 5.41 -1.02
N LYS A 247 -7.71 5.96 -0.36
CA LYS A 247 -7.82 6.78 0.86
C LYS A 247 -8.49 6.03 2.02
N VAL A 248 -8.29 4.71 2.05
CA VAL A 248 -8.58 3.86 3.19
C VAL A 248 -7.29 3.16 3.58
N GLY A 249 -6.78 3.45 4.77
CA GLY A 249 -5.57 2.87 5.34
C GLY A 249 -5.85 1.55 6.05
N LEU A 250 -4.84 0.68 6.06
CA LEU A 250 -4.82 -0.56 6.82
C LEU A 250 -3.54 -0.58 7.65
N PHE A 251 -3.66 -0.93 8.94
CA PHE A 251 -2.53 -1.15 9.85
C PHE A 251 -2.68 -2.53 10.47
N VAL A 252 -1.65 -3.37 10.37
CA VAL A 252 -1.71 -4.78 10.78
C VAL A 252 -0.68 -5.03 11.86
N TYR A 253 -0.99 -5.93 12.80
CA TYR A 253 -0.10 -6.28 13.91
C TYR A 253 0.09 -7.80 14.05
N ASP A 254 1.21 -8.20 14.63
CA ASP A 254 1.64 -9.60 14.78
C ASP A 254 0.77 -10.45 15.73
N ASN A 255 -0.08 -9.82 16.54
CA ASN A 255 -0.98 -10.48 17.48
C ASN A 255 -2.41 -10.66 16.92
N GLY A 256 -2.61 -10.43 15.62
CA GLY A 256 -3.92 -10.59 14.98
C GLY A 256 -4.86 -9.40 15.15
N THR A 257 -4.42 -8.32 15.80
CA THR A 257 -5.13 -7.04 15.77
C THR A 257 -4.84 -6.28 14.47
N PHE A 258 -5.76 -5.41 14.07
CA PHE A 258 -5.58 -4.52 12.91
C PHE A 258 -6.51 -3.30 13.02
N ILE A 259 -6.18 -2.24 12.28
CA ILE A 259 -6.95 -1.00 12.20
C ILE A 259 -7.28 -0.72 10.74
N VAL A 260 -8.52 -0.30 10.48
CA VAL A 260 -8.92 0.25 9.18
C VAL A 260 -9.36 1.70 9.37
N GLU A 261 -8.75 2.60 8.61
CA GLU A 261 -8.94 4.05 8.73
C GLU A 261 -9.42 4.65 7.42
N SER A 262 -10.42 5.54 7.47
CA SER A 262 -10.87 6.32 6.33
C SER A 262 -10.24 7.72 6.37
N PHE A 263 -9.62 8.11 5.27
CA PHE A 263 -9.15 9.48 5.02
C PHE A 263 -10.07 10.24 4.06
N LEU A 264 -11.25 9.69 3.79
CA LEU A 264 -12.26 10.28 2.92
C LEU A 264 -13.08 11.32 3.68
N ASP A 265 -13.58 12.31 2.94
CA ASP A 265 -14.48 13.34 3.46
C ASP A 265 -15.94 12.86 3.57
N GLU A 266 -16.24 11.66 3.06
CA GLU A 266 -17.58 11.05 3.04
C GLU A 266 -17.53 9.62 3.64
N PRO A 267 -18.64 9.12 4.22
CA PRO A 267 -18.71 7.75 4.71
C PRO A 267 -18.44 6.72 3.60
N VAL A 268 -17.77 5.62 3.96
CA VAL A 268 -17.34 4.59 3.01
C VAL A 268 -17.63 3.19 3.54
N GLU A 269 -18.12 2.32 2.64
CA GLU A 269 -18.19 0.88 2.91
C GLU A 269 -16.94 0.18 2.35
N VAL A 270 -16.33 -0.67 3.17
CA VAL A 270 -15.13 -1.42 2.84
C VAL A 270 -15.34 -2.88 3.23
N GLN A 271 -14.86 -3.79 2.38
CA GLN A 271 -14.83 -5.22 2.69
C GLN A 271 -13.47 -5.56 3.29
N VAL A 272 -13.45 -6.14 4.50
CA VAL A 272 -12.23 -6.69 5.08
C VAL A 272 -12.14 -8.16 4.70
N VAL A 273 -10.98 -8.59 4.23
CA VAL A 273 -10.73 -9.98 3.82
C VAL A 273 -9.61 -10.59 4.66
N LEU A 274 -9.91 -11.74 5.26
CA LEU A 274 -9.01 -12.49 6.11
C LEU A 274 -8.38 -13.66 5.35
N SER A 275 -7.17 -14.03 5.75
CA SER A 275 -6.50 -15.25 5.28
C SER A 275 -6.98 -16.50 6.04
N SER A 276 -7.36 -16.35 7.31
CA SER A 276 -7.89 -17.42 8.17
C SER A 276 -9.42 -17.57 8.07
N ASP A 277 -9.93 -18.74 8.47
CA ASP A 277 -11.36 -19.07 8.51
C ASP A 277 -12.02 -18.62 9.83
N GLU A 278 -11.73 -17.38 10.27
CA GLU A 278 -12.42 -16.80 11.43
C GLU A 278 -13.92 -16.76 11.17
N LYS A 279 -14.69 -17.02 12.24
CA LYS A 279 -16.16 -16.94 12.19
C LYS A 279 -16.67 -15.57 12.63
N VAL A 280 -15.93 -14.92 13.52
CA VAL A 280 -16.30 -13.65 14.15
C VAL A 280 -15.03 -12.84 14.35
N VAL A 281 -15.08 -11.55 14.03
CA VAL A 281 -14.04 -10.56 14.39
C VAL A 281 -14.65 -9.59 15.39
N ARG A 282 -13.88 -9.18 16.40
CA ARG A 282 -14.33 -8.23 17.42
C ARG A 282 -13.76 -6.84 17.13
N GLU A 283 -14.62 -5.84 17.10
CA GLU A 283 -14.24 -4.42 17.09
C GLU A 283 -14.06 -3.95 18.55
N LEU A 284 -12.95 -3.29 18.84
CA LEU A 284 -12.49 -3.04 20.21
C LEU A 284 -13.08 -1.78 20.86
N LEU A 285 -13.43 -0.74 20.08
CA LEU A 285 -13.92 0.53 20.63
C LEU A 285 -15.36 0.43 21.14
N GLU A 286 -16.24 -0.19 20.35
CA GLU A 286 -17.66 -0.39 20.64
C GLU A 286 -17.95 -1.80 21.17
N ASN A 287 -16.93 -2.67 21.26
CA ASN A 287 -17.08 -4.06 21.66
C ASN A 287 -18.09 -4.84 20.78
N LYS A 288 -18.05 -4.57 19.47
CA LYS A 288 -19.02 -5.12 18.51
C LYS A 288 -18.48 -6.36 17.81
N ALA A 289 -19.28 -7.41 17.73
CA ALA A 289 -18.94 -8.63 16.98
C ALA A 289 -19.40 -8.52 15.51
N TYR A 290 -18.51 -8.87 14.58
CA TYR A 290 -18.76 -8.92 13.15
C TYR A 290 -18.73 -10.37 12.66
N PRO A 291 -19.84 -10.93 12.15
CA PRO A 291 -19.83 -12.25 11.55
C PRO A 291 -19.03 -12.24 10.25
N VAL A 292 -18.19 -13.25 10.07
CA VAL A 292 -17.35 -13.42 8.88
C VAL A 292 -17.97 -14.50 7.99
N ALA A 293 -18.21 -14.15 6.73
CA ALA A 293 -18.73 -15.07 5.73
C ALA A 293 -17.74 -15.18 4.57
N SER A 294 -17.31 -16.41 4.24
CA SER A 294 -16.32 -16.65 3.17
C SER A 294 -15.04 -15.83 3.36
N ARG A 295 -14.56 -15.74 4.60
CA ARG A 295 -13.40 -14.93 5.02
C ARG A 295 -13.55 -13.42 4.81
N LYS A 296 -14.77 -12.92 4.61
CA LYS A 296 -15.05 -11.51 4.39
C LYS A 296 -16.10 -10.99 5.37
N PHE A 297 -15.98 -9.71 5.71
CA PHE A 297 -17.05 -8.96 6.38
C PHE A 297 -17.01 -7.49 5.96
N ALA A 298 -18.17 -6.85 5.95
CA ALA A 298 -18.33 -5.46 5.58
C ALA A 298 -18.22 -4.55 6.81
N ILE A 299 -17.58 -3.40 6.62
CA ILE A 299 -17.56 -2.32 7.61
C ILE A 299 -17.91 -1.00 6.93
N THR A 300 -18.59 -0.14 7.68
CA THR A 300 -18.77 1.27 7.33
C THR A 300 -17.85 2.11 8.20
N LEU A 301 -17.11 3.03 7.58
CA LEU A 301 -16.26 4.01 8.23
C LEU A 301 -16.83 5.40 7.96
N GLU A 302 -16.96 6.20 9.01
CA GLU A 302 -17.32 7.62 8.90
C GLU A 302 -16.10 8.43 8.42
N PRO A 303 -16.29 9.66 7.90
CA PRO A 303 -15.19 10.50 7.42
C PRO A 303 -14.11 10.72 8.49
N HIS A 304 -12.84 10.53 8.12
CA HIS A 304 -11.70 10.78 9.02
C HIS A 304 -11.80 10.01 10.35
N THR A 305 -12.26 8.75 10.29
CA THR A 305 -12.38 7.85 11.45
C THR A 305 -11.71 6.51 11.19
N PHE A 306 -11.46 5.75 12.26
CA PHE A 306 -10.91 4.42 12.20
C PHE A 306 -11.71 3.44 13.06
N LYS A 307 -11.54 2.15 12.77
CA LYS A 307 -12.05 1.04 13.59
C LYS A 307 -10.91 0.08 13.91
N VAL A 308 -10.93 -0.44 15.14
CA VAL A 308 -9.88 -1.31 15.67
C VAL A 308 -10.45 -2.71 15.84
N PHE A 309 -9.78 -3.72 15.32
CA PHE A 309 -10.28 -5.08 15.29
C PHE A 309 -9.28 -6.07 15.90
N GLN A 310 -9.82 -7.16 16.42
CA GLN A 310 -9.10 -8.36 16.82
C GLN A 310 -9.77 -9.57 16.14
N LYS A 311 -8.96 -10.33 15.40
CA LYS A 311 -9.34 -11.62 14.84
C LYS A 311 -9.62 -12.65 15.92
#